data_AF-A0A523LRP5-F1
#
_entry.id   AF-A0A523LRP5-F1
#
_cell.length_a   1.000
_cell.length_b   1.000
_cell.length_c   1.000
_cell.angle_alpha   90.00
_cell.angle_beta   90.00
_cell.angle_gamma   90.00
#
_symmetry.space_group_name_H-M   'P 1'
#
loop_
_entity.id
_entity.type
_entity.pdbx_description
1 polymer ?
#
loop_
_entity_poly.entity_id
_entity_poly.type
_entity_poly.pdbx_seq_one_letter_code
_entity_poly.pdbx_strand_id
1 'polypeptide(L)'
;MESEHIASVHVPQQNHGRRRVSGSGVPNLSQRLAIITDFADEIRQLGLSNFIYCDDDAIFAHADRRRQPDGEFRAPGLWVHQQTCPRNGPRLDGGGISISSPQQEIVMVASVPMTGDRWQPLEAGTLLVLKEGNVVD
;
A
#
# COMPACT_ATOMS: atom_id res chain seq x y z
N MET A 1 -15.75 -14.03 -41.58
CA MET A 1 -16.77 -14.02 -40.52
C MET A 1 -16.42 -15.19 -39.62
N GLU A 2 -15.42 -14.99 -38.77
CA GLU A 2 -14.91 -16.04 -37.89
C GLU A 2 -14.86 -15.47 -36.47
N SER A 3 -15.73 -16.05 -35.66
CA SER A 3 -15.80 -15.99 -34.22
C SER A 3 -14.66 -16.82 -33.64
N GLU A 4 -13.82 -16.25 -32.77
CA GLU A 4 -12.91 -17.04 -31.94
C GLU A 4 -13.14 -16.80 -30.46
N HIS A 5 -13.45 -17.92 -29.81
CA HIS A 5 -13.67 -18.12 -28.40
C HIS A 5 -12.43 -17.74 -27.59
N ILE A 6 -12.61 -16.86 -26.61
CA ILE A 6 -11.62 -16.63 -25.55
C ILE A 6 -11.62 -17.87 -24.65
N ALA A 7 -10.62 -18.73 -24.79
CA ALA A 7 -10.30 -19.73 -23.79
C ALA A 7 -9.72 -19.03 -22.56
N SER A 8 -10.52 -18.88 -21.52
CA SER A 8 -10.07 -18.41 -20.21
C SER A 8 -9.23 -19.53 -19.57
N VAL A 9 -7.94 -19.27 -19.34
CA VAL A 9 -7.08 -20.17 -18.57
C VAL A 9 -7.46 -20.04 -17.10
N HIS A 10 -8.27 -20.97 -16.61
CA HIS A 10 -8.56 -21.14 -15.19
C HIS A 10 -7.30 -21.68 -14.51
N VAL A 11 -6.59 -20.82 -13.78
CA VAL A 11 -5.53 -21.24 -12.86
C VAL A 11 -6.21 -21.96 -11.69
N PRO A 12 -6.00 -23.28 -11.50
CA PRO A 12 -6.58 -23.97 -10.35
C PRO A 12 -6.00 -23.37 -9.08
N GLN A 13 -6.88 -22.79 -8.27
CA GLN A 13 -6.57 -22.33 -6.92
C GLN A 13 -6.11 -23.56 -6.12
N GLN A 14 -4.80 -23.71 -5.95
CA GLN A 14 -4.26 -24.72 -5.04
C GLN A 14 -4.64 -24.31 -3.62
N ASN A 15 -5.58 -25.05 -3.07
CA ASN A 15 -6.17 -24.85 -1.76
C ASN A 15 -5.12 -25.20 -0.68
N HIS A 16 -4.20 -24.28 -0.40
CA HIS A 16 -3.42 -24.31 0.83
C HIS A 16 -4.43 -24.04 1.93
N GLY A 17 -4.76 -25.08 2.70
CA GLY A 17 -5.80 -25.04 3.75
C GLY A 17 -5.57 -23.91 4.74
N ARG A 18 -6.06 -22.71 4.40
CA ARG A 18 -6.12 -21.56 5.28
C ARG A 18 -7.18 -21.93 6.31
N ARG A 19 -6.74 -22.27 7.51
CA ARG A 19 -7.63 -22.53 8.64
C ARG A 19 -8.46 -21.26 8.83
N ARG A 20 -9.68 -21.25 8.28
CA ARG A 20 -10.65 -20.17 8.49
C ARG A 20 -10.95 -20.18 9.98
N VAL A 21 -10.41 -19.21 10.71
CA VAL A 21 -10.89 -18.92 12.06
C VAL A 21 -12.33 -18.46 11.86
N SER A 22 -13.27 -19.23 12.38
CA SER A 22 -14.69 -18.89 12.43
C SER A 22 -14.88 -17.75 13.43
N GLY A 23 -14.64 -16.53 12.96
CA GLY A 23 -15.10 -15.28 13.56
C GLY A 23 -15.98 -14.56 12.54
N SER A 24 -16.72 -13.52 12.98
CA SER A 24 -17.44 -12.61 12.08
C SER A 24 -16.61 -12.28 10.83
N GLY A 25 -17.25 -12.16 9.67
CA GLY A 25 -16.57 -11.98 8.38
C GLY A 25 -15.48 -10.91 8.41
N VAL A 26 -14.50 -11.02 7.49
CA VAL A 26 -13.39 -10.08 7.37
C VAL A 26 -13.93 -8.64 7.41
N PRO A 27 -13.47 -7.78 8.35
CA PRO A 27 -13.97 -6.41 8.44
C PRO A 27 -13.74 -5.67 7.13
N ASN A 28 -14.69 -4.84 6.72
CA ASN A 28 -14.53 -4.02 5.52
C ASN A 28 -13.43 -2.95 5.73
N LEU A 29 -13.08 -2.21 4.67
CA LEU A 29 -11.99 -1.24 4.73
C LEU A 29 -12.20 -0.18 5.83
N SER A 30 -13.40 0.39 5.94
CA SER A 30 -13.71 1.40 6.95
C SER A 30 -13.64 0.86 8.39
N GLN A 31 -14.06 -0.40 8.59
CA GLN A 31 -13.94 -1.05 9.90
C GLN A 31 -12.48 -1.33 10.27
N ARG A 32 -11.67 -1.78 9.31
CA ARG A 32 -10.22 -1.96 9.52
C ARG A 32 -9.54 -0.62 9.79
N LEU A 33 -9.90 0.43 9.06
CA LEU A 33 -9.40 1.78 9.27
C LEU A 33 -9.69 2.24 10.70
N ALA A 34 -10.94 2.12 11.17
CA ALA A 34 -11.29 2.48 12.54
C ALA A 34 -10.44 1.75 13.60
N ILE A 35 -10.29 0.43 13.46
CA ILE A 35 -9.47 -0.39 14.37
C ILE A 35 -8.01 0.09 14.38
N ILE A 36 -7.46 0.39 13.21
CA ILE A 36 -6.05 0.80 13.07
C ILE A 36 -5.84 2.24 13.56
N THR A 37 -6.83 3.12 13.37
CA THR A 37 -6.84 4.47 13.97
C THR A 37 -6.82 4.39 15.49
N ASP A 38 -7.72 3.61 16.08
CA ASP A 38 -7.78 3.43 17.54
C ASP A 38 -6.45 2.89 18.08
N PHE A 39 -5.90 1.88 17.41
CA PHE A 39 -4.58 1.33 17.74
C PHE A 39 -3.46 2.38 17.63
N ALA A 40 -3.46 3.19 16.57
CA ALA A 40 -2.46 4.24 16.36
C ALA A 40 -2.50 5.29 17.48
N ASP A 41 -3.69 5.70 17.90
CA ASP A 41 -3.89 6.63 19.01
C ASP A 41 -3.38 6.06 20.34
N GLU A 42 -3.62 4.77 20.61
CA GLU A 42 -3.12 4.09 21.80
C GLU A 42 -1.59 4.05 21.84
N ILE A 43 -0.94 3.58 20.78
CA ILE A 43 0.52 3.41 20.78
C ILE A 43 1.26 4.74 20.74
N ARG A 44 0.65 5.82 20.24
CA ARG A 44 1.21 7.18 20.25
C ARG A 44 1.42 7.72 21.66
N GLN A 45 0.66 7.23 22.64
CA GLN A 45 0.87 7.57 24.06
C GLN A 45 2.08 6.86 24.66
N LEU A 46 2.54 5.76 24.03
CA LEU A 46 3.65 4.94 24.52
C LEU A 46 5.01 5.37 23.96
N GLY A 47 5.03 6.16 22.88
CA GLY A 47 6.27 6.65 22.28
C GLY A 47 6.10 7.11 20.83
N LEU A 48 7.21 7.07 20.07
CA LEU A 48 7.18 7.34 18.64
C LEU A 48 6.45 6.21 17.92
N SER A 49 5.46 6.56 17.11
CA SER A 49 4.47 5.60 16.61
C SER A 49 4.41 5.51 15.08
N ASN A 50 5.53 5.68 14.37
CA ASN A 50 5.54 5.44 12.92
C ASN A 50 5.43 3.94 12.61
N PHE A 51 4.45 3.52 11.83
CA PHE A 51 4.34 2.14 11.37
C PHE A 51 3.76 2.02 9.97
N ILE A 52 4.06 0.91 9.30
CA ILE A 52 3.41 0.47 8.07
C ILE A 52 2.87 -0.93 8.35
N TYR A 53 1.56 -1.09 8.16
CA TYR A 53 0.87 -2.37 8.25
C TYR A 53 0.22 -2.67 6.91
N CYS A 54 0.26 -3.91 6.47
CA CYS A 54 -0.37 -4.33 5.22
C CYS A 54 -1.20 -5.56 5.53
N ASP A 55 -2.41 -5.60 5.00
CA ASP A 55 -3.17 -6.83 4.87
C ASP A 55 -3.21 -7.28 3.40
N ASP A 56 -3.97 -8.34 3.10
CA ASP A 56 -4.05 -8.88 1.74
C ASP A 56 -4.67 -7.89 0.71
N ASP A 57 -5.24 -6.75 1.15
CA ASP A 57 -6.05 -5.83 0.33
C ASP A 57 -5.57 -4.36 0.37
N ALA A 58 -5.05 -3.87 1.50
CA ALA A 58 -4.64 -2.48 1.69
C ALA A 58 -3.38 -2.32 2.56
N ILE A 59 -2.66 -1.23 2.34
CA ILE A 59 -1.54 -0.78 3.18
C ILE A 59 -2.01 0.40 4.02
N PHE A 60 -1.68 0.38 5.30
CA PHE A 60 -1.96 1.42 6.28
C PHE A 60 -0.63 1.99 6.76
N ALA A 61 -0.45 3.31 6.67
CA ALA A 61 0.77 3.97 7.09
C ALA A 61 0.44 5.07 8.10
N HIS A 62 0.88 4.90 9.34
CA HIS A 62 0.71 5.89 10.39
C HIS A 62 1.99 6.73 10.54
N ALA A 63 1.85 8.05 10.38
CA ALA A 63 2.90 9.02 10.54
C ALA A 63 2.84 9.65 11.93
N ASP A 64 3.98 9.74 12.60
CA ASP A 64 4.16 10.45 13.87
C ASP A 64 5.49 11.23 13.82
N ARG A 65 5.96 11.73 14.96
CA ARG A 65 7.26 12.34 15.13
C ARG A 65 8.38 11.31 14.92
N ARG A 66 9.55 11.77 14.52
CA ARG A 66 10.80 10.99 14.47
C ARG A 66 11.92 11.83 15.07
N ARG A 67 12.97 11.16 15.56
CA ARG A 67 14.22 11.85 15.87
C ARG A 67 14.82 12.39 14.58
N GLN A 68 14.94 13.71 14.49
CA GLN A 68 15.52 14.41 13.35
C GLN A 68 17.05 14.48 13.47
N PRO A 69 17.77 14.86 12.40
CA PRO A 69 19.23 14.93 12.42
C PRO A 69 19.81 15.88 13.48
N ASP A 70 19.06 16.90 13.87
CA ASP A 70 19.41 17.82 14.97
C ASP A 70 19.13 17.23 16.37
N GLY A 71 18.60 16.01 16.44
CA GLY A 71 18.30 15.29 17.67
C GLY A 71 16.89 15.53 18.21
N GLU A 72 16.14 16.48 17.67
CA GLU A 72 14.79 16.82 18.12
C GLU A 72 13.75 15.81 17.64
N PHE A 73 12.71 15.56 18.45
CA PHE A 73 11.61 14.70 18.08
C PHE A 73 10.45 15.51 17.49
N ARG A 74 10.39 15.60 16.16
CA ARG A 74 9.35 16.33 15.46
C ARG A 74 8.88 15.61 14.20
N ALA A 75 7.71 15.99 13.71
CA ALA A 75 7.25 15.63 12.38
C ALA A 75 8.15 16.24 11.29
N PRO A 76 8.15 15.69 10.06
CA PRO A 76 7.50 14.45 9.66
C PRO A 76 8.30 13.22 10.10
N GLY A 77 7.61 12.15 10.47
CA GLY A 77 8.20 10.82 10.63
C GLY A 77 8.03 9.93 9.41
N LEU A 78 7.05 10.23 8.55
CA LEU A 78 6.84 9.62 7.24
C LEU A 78 6.56 10.67 6.18
N TRP A 79 6.84 10.29 4.94
CA TRP A 79 6.62 11.06 3.72
C TRP A 79 5.88 10.19 2.72
N VAL A 80 5.06 10.79 1.87
CA VAL A 80 4.35 10.12 0.78
C VAL A 80 4.79 10.67 -0.57
N HIS A 81 4.88 9.81 -1.57
CA HIS A 81 5.09 10.20 -2.95
C HIS A 81 4.16 9.40 -3.86
N GLN A 82 3.44 10.10 -4.74
CA GLN A 82 2.57 9.49 -5.74
C GLN A 82 3.16 9.77 -7.13
N GLN A 83 3.20 8.73 -7.96
CA GLN A 83 3.67 8.84 -9.34
C GLN A 83 2.87 7.95 -10.28
N THR A 84 2.64 8.48 -11.47
CA THR A 84 2.24 7.71 -12.64
C THR A 84 3.48 7.30 -13.39
N CYS A 85 3.75 5.99 -13.46
CA CYS A 85 4.77 5.44 -14.34
C CYS A 85 4.14 5.22 -15.72
N PRO A 86 4.61 5.94 -16.77
CA PRO A 86 4.08 5.73 -18.11
C PRO A 86 4.42 4.32 -18.59
N ARG A 87 3.61 3.81 -19.53
CA ARG A 87 3.96 2.59 -20.28
C ARG A 87 5.38 2.75 -20.84
N ASN A 88 6.27 1.81 -20.51
CA ASN A 88 7.66 1.89 -20.94
C ASN A 88 8.17 0.54 -21.47
N GLY A 89 8.65 0.55 -22.71
CA GLY A 89 9.21 -0.63 -23.36
C GLY A 89 8.21 -1.41 -24.22
N PRO A 90 8.74 -2.24 -25.14
CA PRO A 90 7.93 -3.04 -26.04
C PRO A 90 7.23 -4.17 -25.27
N ARG A 91 6.06 -4.59 -25.79
CA ARG A 91 5.48 -5.87 -25.40
C ARG A 91 6.31 -7.00 -26.02
N LEU A 92 6.69 -7.97 -25.22
CA LEU A 92 7.43 -9.16 -25.66
C LEU A 92 6.52 -10.36 -25.47
N ASP A 93 6.16 -11.02 -26.59
CA ASP A 93 5.35 -12.24 -26.60
C ASP A 93 6.20 -13.40 -27.12
N GLY A 94 6.27 -14.51 -26.37
CA GLY A 94 7.02 -15.69 -26.80
C GLY A 94 7.06 -16.78 -25.73
N GLY A 95 7.15 -18.06 -26.15
CA GLY A 95 7.31 -19.19 -25.23
C GLY A 95 6.17 -19.36 -24.22
N GLY A 96 4.96 -18.86 -24.51
CA GLY A 96 3.82 -18.87 -23.59
C GLY A 96 3.84 -17.76 -22.52
N ILE A 97 4.78 -16.81 -22.61
CA ILE A 97 4.93 -15.68 -21.69
C ILE A 97 4.73 -14.37 -22.46
N SER A 98 3.99 -13.44 -21.84
CA SER A 98 3.82 -12.07 -22.33
C SER A 98 4.37 -11.11 -21.26
N ILE A 99 5.41 -10.36 -21.61
CA ILE A 99 5.98 -9.31 -20.76
C ILE A 99 5.53 -7.97 -21.33
N SER A 100 4.91 -7.15 -20.47
CA SER A 100 4.55 -5.78 -20.80
C SER A 100 4.74 -4.89 -19.60
N SER A 101 5.14 -3.64 -19.82
CA SER A 101 5.15 -2.61 -18.78
C SER A 101 3.96 -1.68 -19.03
N PRO A 102 2.76 -1.99 -18.51
CA PRO A 102 1.62 -1.09 -18.64
C PRO A 102 1.90 0.23 -17.91
N GLN A 103 1.03 1.22 -18.11
CA GLN A 103 1.00 2.39 -17.23
C GLN A 103 0.64 1.91 -15.81
N GLN A 104 1.27 2.47 -14.79
CA GLN A 104 1.08 2.10 -13.40
C GLN A 104 0.92 3.35 -12.54
N GLU A 105 0.04 3.29 -11.55
CA GLU A 105 0.00 4.26 -10.46
C GLU A 105 0.72 3.66 -9.26
N ILE A 106 1.64 4.41 -8.66
CA ILE A 106 2.45 3.97 -7.54
C ILE A 106 2.36 5.01 -6.43
N VAL A 107 2.03 4.56 -5.21
CA VAL A 107 2.24 5.32 -3.98
C VAL A 107 3.40 4.72 -3.20
N MET A 108 4.36 5.55 -2.81
CA MET A 108 5.45 5.18 -1.93
C MET A 108 5.34 5.93 -0.62
N VAL A 109 5.66 5.25 0.48
CA VAL A 109 5.78 5.85 1.81
C VAL A 109 7.16 5.52 2.35
N ALA A 110 7.85 6.53 2.89
CA ALA A 110 9.19 6.38 3.42
C ALA A 110 9.42 7.30 4.62
N SER A 111 10.37 6.95 5.49
CA SER A 111 10.71 7.76 6.66
C SER A 111 11.46 9.06 6.33
N VAL A 112 12.09 9.11 5.16
CA VAL A 112 12.77 10.29 4.62
C VAL A 112 12.53 10.32 3.10
N PRO A 113 12.51 11.50 2.46
CA PRO A 113 12.45 11.59 1.02
C PRO A 113 13.61 10.82 0.39
N MET A 114 13.29 10.01 -0.63
CA MET A 114 14.30 9.47 -1.54
C MET A 114 14.53 10.47 -2.68
N THR A 115 15.36 10.13 -3.67
CA THR A 115 15.64 10.98 -4.84
C THR A 115 14.37 11.59 -5.47
N GLY A 116 14.41 12.88 -5.78
CA GLY A 116 13.33 13.64 -6.42
C GLY A 116 12.56 14.54 -5.44
N ASP A 117 12.06 15.67 -5.95
CA ASP A 117 11.52 16.76 -5.11
C ASP A 117 10.00 16.66 -4.84
N ARG A 118 9.38 15.50 -5.07
CA ARG A 118 7.91 15.33 -5.06
C ARG A 118 7.37 14.59 -3.83
N TRP A 119 8.19 14.45 -2.78
CA TRP A 119 7.76 13.86 -1.52
C TRP A 119 7.00 14.89 -0.69
N GLN A 120 5.83 14.51 -0.19
CA GLN A 120 5.02 15.32 0.70
C GLN A 120 5.20 14.84 2.14
N PRO A 121 5.47 15.75 3.10
CA PRO A 121 5.57 15.37 4.51
C PRO A 121 4.20 15.01 5.05
N LEU A 122 4.13 14.01 5.94
CA LEU A 122 2.90 13.68 6.65
C LEU A 122 2.92 14.27 8.05
N GLU A 123 1.80 14.88 8.43
CA GLU A 123 1.60 15.44 9.77
C GLU A 123 1.56 14.32 10.81
N ALA A 124 1.98 14.63 12.04
CA ALA A 124 1.93 13.65 13.12
C ALA A 124 0.47 13.30 13.48
N GLY A 125 0.18 12.01 13.61
CA GLY A 125 -1.16 11.45 13.79
C GLY A 125 -1.87 11.09 12.48
N THR A 126 -1.25 11.32 11.32
CA THR A 126 -1.86 10.97 10.03
C THR A 126 -1.85 9.46 9.85
N LEU A 127 -3.00 8.86 9.56
CA LEU A 127 -3.11 7.48 9.08
C LEU A 127 -3.55 7.51 7.61
N LEU A 128 -2.63 7.13 6.70
CA LEU A 128 -2.95 6.95 5.29
C LEU A 128 -3.35 5.51 5.01
N VAL A 129 -4.34 5.34 4.12
CA VAL A 129 -4.69 4.06 3.54
C VAL A 129 -4.31 4.08 2.06
N LEU A 130 -3.60 3.04 1.61
CA LEU A 130 -3.19 2.87 0.22
C LEU A 130 -3.83 1.62 -0.35
N LYS A 131 -4.45 1.77 -1.52
CA LYS A 131 -5.09 0.66 -2.23
C LYS A 131 -5.00 0.88 -3.73
N GLU A 132 -4.65 -0.18 -4.46
CA GLU A 132 -4.59 -0.17 -5.94
C GLU A 132 -3.77 1.00 -6.52
N GLY A 133 -2.67 1.37 -5.88
CA GLY A 133 -1.82 2.48 -6.34
C GLY A 133 -2.35 3.89 -6.01
N ASN A 134 -3.36 4.00 -5.15
CA ASN A 134 -3.97 5.28 -4.73
C ASN A 134 -3.96 5.46 -3.21
N VAL A 135 -3.97 6.71 -2.77
CA VAL A 135 -4.37 7.06 -1.39
C VAL A 135 -5.90 7.07 -1.35
N VAL A 136 -6.49 6.42 -0.36
CA VAL A 136 -7.94 6.31 -0.16
C VAL A 136 -8.33 6.93 1.18
N ASP A 137 -9.42 7.71 1.14
CA ASP A 137 -10.05 8.36 2.30
C ASP A 137 -11.04 7.42 3.02
#